data_AF-A0A3B1BEW6-F1
#
_entry.id   AF-A0A3B1BEW6-F1
#
_cell.length_a   1.000
_cell.length_b   1.000
_cell.length_c   1.000
_cell.angle_alpha   90.00
_cell.angle_beta   90.00
_cell.angle_gamma   90.00
#
_symmetry.space_group_name_H-M   'P 1'
#
loop_
_entity.id
_entity.type
_entity.pdbx_description
1 polymer ?
#
loop_
_entity_poly.entity_id
_entity_poly.type
_entity_poly.pdbx_seq_one_letter_code
_entity_poly.pdbx_strand_id
1 'polypeptide(L)'
;MKLKKTALYTATALALSTFGYSAQAALVTDTLLAFDAGSDCPPDLVCILSVSGSYFTTDSDGDGVISAGEITWIAPGTDGGIIIGQTQAPGEIDVPWDYFSNTGAHMTTSPVTVVNDLDATKELDFTGWNMDWNGFLIPLGGDDANFAVDTGLATITCATSACANNESFILDYSAHIPLGDASGFGGIAYALHLEGTISAVPVPAAVWLFGSGLLGLLGVVKRKKVT
;
A
#
# COMPACT_ATOMS: atom_id res chain seq x y z
N MET A 1 15.62 -72.24 23.09
CA MET A 1 16.30 -71.20 22.29
C MET A 1 15.33 -70.01 22.16
N LYS A 2 15.51 -68.94 22.95
CA LYS A 2 14.58 -67.81 23.04
C LYS A 2 15.09 -66.67 22.14
N LEU A 3 14.37 -66.35 21.07
CA LEU A 3 14.64 -65.19 20.22
C LEU A 3 14.27 -63.89 20.94
N LYS A 4 15.24 -62.99 21.09
CA LYS A 4 15.09 -61.66 21.68
C LYS A 4 14.27 -60.76 20.76
N LYS A 5 13.13 -60.28 21.27
CA LYS A 5 12.33 -59.18 20.69
C LYS A 5 13.00 -57.85 21.06
N THR A 6 13.94 -57.37 20.27
CA THR A 6 14.50 -56.02 20.46
C THR A 6 15.03 -55.47 19.13
N ALA A 7 14.10 -55.05 18.27
CA ALA A 7 14.40 -54.24 17.10
C ALA A 7 13.16 -53.39 16.80
N LEU A 8 12.88 -52.43 17.68
CA LEU A 8 11.82 -51.45 17.46
C LEU A 8 12.47 -50.16 16.94
N TYR A 9 12.58 -50.10 15.61
CA TYR A 9 12.48 -48.92 14.75
C TYR A 9 12.76 -47.55 15.39
N THR A 10 14.00 -47.08 15.27
CA THR A 10 14.33 -45.65 15.34
C THR A 10 14.43 -45.12 13.90
N ALA A 11 13.29 -44.93 13.24
CA ALA A 11 13.21 -44.20 11.98
C ALA A 11 12.96 -42.73 12.31
N THR A 12 14.05 -42.00 12.59
CA THR A 12 14.02 -40.54 12.70
C THR A 12 13.81 -39.98 11.29
N ALA A 13 12.54 -39.82 10.90
CA ALA A 13 12.17 -39.17 9.65
C ALA A 13 12.55 -37.69 9.75
N LEU A 14 13.75 -37.37 9.25
CA LEU A 14 14.18 -36.00 8.99
C LEU A 14 13.39 -35.50 7.78
N ALA A 15 12.13 -35.14 8.00
CA ALA A 15 11.34 -34.40 7.03
C ALA A 15 11.93 -32.99 6.96
N LEU A 16 12.94 -32.80 6.12
CA LEU A 16 13.29 -31.48 5.63
C LEU A 16 12.09 -30.97 4.84
N SER A 17 11.16 -30.32 5.54
CA SER A 17 10.20 -29.41 4.94
C SER A 17 11.02 -28.23 4.42
N THR A 18 11.56 -28.38 3.21
CA THR A 18 11.90 -27.24 2.38
C THR A 18 10.59 -26.51 2.14
N PHE A 19 10.28 -25.54 2.99
CA PHE A 19 9.26 -24.55 2.71
C PHE A 19 9.80 -23.78 1.51
N GLY A 20 9.47 -24.26 0.31
CA GLY A 20 9.61 -23.45 -0.89
C GLY A 20 8.74 -22.24 -0.64
N TYR A 21 9.37 -21.09 -0.42
CA TYR A 21 8.70 -19.82 -0.55
C TYR A 21 8.26 -19.73 -2.00
N SER A 22 7.04 -20.19 -2.29
CA SER A 22 6.40 -19.89 -3.56
C SER A 22 6.44 -18.38 -3.70
N ALA A 23 6.99 -17.89 -4.81
CA ALA A 23 6.90 -16.48 -5.17
C ALA A 23 5.43 -16.07 -5.05
N GLN A 24 5.10 -15.33 -3.99
CA GLN A 24 3.77 -14.77 -3.82
C GLN A 24 3.59 -13.70 -4.88
N ALA A 25 2.40 -13.63 -5.44
CA ALA A 25 2.08 -12.63 -6.45
C ALA A 25 2.33 -11.22 -5.89
N ALA A 26 2.95 -10.42 -6.75
CA ALA A 26 3.48 -9.08 -6.58
C ALA A 26 2.62 -8.10 -5.78
N LEU A 27 1.35 -8.01 -6.11
CA LEU A 27 0.43 -7.02 -5.58
C LEU A 27 -0.96 -7.66 -5.61
N VAL A 28 -1.34 -8.32 -4.53
CA VAL A 28 -2.68 -8.91 -4.38
C VAL A 28 -3.53 -8.09 -3.43
N THR A 29 -4.83 -8.36 -3.38
CA THR A 29 -5.70 -7.84 -2.31
C THR A 29 -5.07 -8.09 -0.94
N ASP A 30 -5.17 -7.09 -0.06
CA ASP A 30 -4.54 -7.03 1.26
C ASP A 30 -3.01 -6.95 1.23
N THR A 31 -2.40 -6.52 0.12
CA THR A 31 -0.99 -6.09 0.11
C THR A 31 -0.89 -4.69 0.69
N LEU A 32 0.02 -4.48 1.64
CA LEU A 32 0.35 -3.17 2.19
C LEU A 32 1.54 -2.58 1.41
N LEU A 33 1.33 -1.41 0.82
CA LEU A 33 2.38 -0.54 0.31
C LEU A 33 2.83 0.38 1.44
N ALA A 34 3.73 -0.11 2.28
CA ALA A 34 4.24 0.65 3.42
C ALA A 34 5.23 1.70 2.91
N PHE A 35 4.96 2.98 3.09
CA PHE A 35 5.83 4.04 2.60
C PHE A 35 6.73 4.62 3.70
N ASP A 36 7.87 5.16 3.32
CA ASP A 36 8.80 5.84 4.23
C ASP A 36 8.37 7.30 4.38
N ALA A 37 8.43 7.79 5.63
CA ALA A 37 8.08 9.18 5.92
C ALA A 37 8.99 10.15 5.16
N GLY A 38 8.38 11.19 4.59
CA GLY A 38 9.08 12.35 4.09
C GLY A 38 9.97 12.98 5.15
N SER A 39 11.14 13.46 4.75
CA SER A 39 12.04 14.20 5.63
C SER A 39 12.15 15.64 5.18
N ASP A 40 11.88 16.57 6.10
CA ASP A 40 12.04 18.00 5.84
C ASP A 40 13.46 18.28 5.34
N CYS A 41 13.55 18.95 4.19
CA CYS A 41 14.81 19.55 3.78
C CYS A 41 15.16 20.67 4.78
N PRO A 42 16.38 20.69 5.33
CA PRO A 42 16.86 21.83 6.10
C PRO A 42 16.77 23.12 5.25
N PRO A 43 16.32 24.25 5.81
CA PRO A 43 16.09 25.49 5.06
C PRO A 43 17.35 26.09 4.39
N ASP A 44 18.54 25.57 4.73
CA ASP A 44 19.84 26.05 4.24
C ASP A 44 20.42 25.21 3.07
N LEU A 45 19.72 24.17 2.59
CA LEU A 45 20.21 23.29 1.52
C LEU A 45 19.29 23.28 0.30
N VAL A 46 19.90 23.27 -0.89
CA VAL A 46 19.23 23.04 -2.17
C VAL A 46 18.87 21.55 -2.27
N CYS A 47 17.88 21.06 -1.52
CA CYS A 47 17.46 19.64 -1.58
C CYS A 47 16.58 19.30 -2.79
N ILE A 48 16.33 20.24 -3.70
CA ILE A 48 15.53 19.98 -4.92
C ILE A 48 16.12 18.82 -5.73
N LEU A 49 17.42 18.52 -5.56
CA LEU A 49 18.11 17.44 -6.29
C LEU A 49 18.09 16.07 -5.60
N SER A 50 17.59 15.95 -4.37
CA SER A 50 17.54 14.67 -3.64
C SER A 50 16.47 14.71 -2.54
N VAL A 51 15.21 14.86 -2.94
CA VAL A 51 14.10 14.57 -2.04
C VAL A 51 14.12 13.08 -1.70
N SER A 52 14.02 12.75 -0.42
CA SER A 52 13.89 11.38 0.09
C SER A 52 12.70 11.32 1.03
N GLY A 53 12.02 10.19 0.98
CA GLY A 53 10.76 9.89 1.61
C GLY A 53 9.57 10.30 0.75
N SER A 54 8.39 10.11 1.31
CA SER A 54 7.13 10.32 0.63
C SER A 54 6.60 11.74 0.80
N TYR A 55 6.00 12.27 -0.26
CA TYR A 55 5.43 13.62 -0.29
C TYR A 55 4.29 13.71 -1.30
N PHE A 56 3.49 14.77 -1.17
CA PHE A 56 2.68 15.27 -2.28
C PHE A 56 3.06 16.71 -2.57
N THR A 57 2.65 17.19 -3.73
CA THR A 57 2.87 18.56 -4.16
C THR A 57 1.70 19.05 -4.98
N THR A 58 1.55 20.35 -5.00
CA THR A 58 0.53 21.07 -5.76
C THR A 58 1.20 22.26 -6.44
N ASP A 59 1.01 22.41 -7.75
CA ASP A 59 1.51 23.56 -8.53
C ASP A 59 0.69 24.81 -8.20
N SER A 60 1.03 25.45 -7.08
CA SER A 60 0.21 26.48 -6.44
C SER A 60 0.39 27.85 -7.10
N ASP A 61 1.52 28.06 -7.77
CA ASP A 61 1.76 29.25 -8.56
C ASP A 61 1.43 29.08 -10.07
N GLY A 62 1.19 27.84 -10.51
CA GLY A 62 0.70 27.49 -11.83
C GLY A 62 1.76 27.62 -12.92
N ASP A 63 3.04 27.56 -12.56
CA ASP A 63 4.15 27.69 -13.50
C ASP A 63 4.55 26.34 -14.17
N GLY A 64 3.94 25.24 -13.72
CA GLY A 64 4.19 23.88 -14.22
C GLY A 64 5.48 23.25 -13.68
N VAL A 65 6.11 23.85 -12.66
CA VAL A 65 7.37 23.39 -12.07
C VAL A 65 7.19 23.18 -10.58
N ILE A 66 7.41 21.93 -10.14
CA ILE A 66 7.42 21.63 -8.70
C ILE A 66 8.61 22.33 -8.04
N SER A 67 8.31 23.29 -7.17
CA SER A 67 9.29 23.99 -6.35
C SER A 67 9.36 23.40 -4.94
N ALA A 68 10.47 23.61 -4.23
CA ALA A 68 10.62 23.14 -2.85
C ALA A 68 9.55 23.70 -1.89
N GLY A 69 8.96 24.86 -2.22
CA GLY A 69 7.92 25.49 -1.41
C GLY A 69 6.54 24.86 -1.57
N GLU A 70 6.36 23.96 -2.54
CA GLU A 70 5.08 23.33 -2.88
C GLU A 70 5.00 21.87 -2.40
N ILE A 71 6.12 21.33 -1.92
CA ILE A 71 6.23 19.97 -1.39
C ILE A 71 5.67 19.95 0.03
N THR A 72 4.72 19.06 0.25
CA THR A 72 4.21 18.71 1.57
C THR A 72 4.64 17.28 1.90
N TRP A 73 5.52 17.16 2.88
CA TRP A 73 5.99 15.87 3.38
C TRP A 73 4.89 15.14 4.12
N ILE A 74 4.80 13.83 3.91
CA ILE A 74 3.80 12.98 4.57
C ILE A 74 4.48 11.86 5.34
N ALA A 75 3.81 11.35 6.37
CA ALA A 75 4.28 10.22 7.16
C ALA A 75 3.18 9.15 7.26
N PRO A 76 3.54 7.86 7.44
CA PRO A 76 2.58 6.76 7.44
C PRO A 76 1.52 6.87 8.54
N GLY A 77 0.27 6.63 8.17
CA GLY A 77 -0.90 6.67 9.05
C GLY A 77 -1.04 5.41 9.90
N THR A 78 -2.24 5.16 10.42
CA THR A 78 -2.48 3.99 11.29
C THR A 78 -2.34 2.65 10.58
N ASP A 79 -2.54 2.59 9.26
CA ASP A 79 -2.34 1.39 8.46
C ASP A 79 -0.90 1.27 7.93
N GLY A 80 -0.09 2.31 8.10
CA GLY A 80 1.29 2.36 7.63
C GLY A 80 1.46 2.58 6.13
N GLY A 81 0.38 2.81 5.38
CA GLY A 81 0.42 3.05 3.94
C GLY A 81 -0.87 2.65 3.22
N ILE A 82 -0.78 2.33 1.93
CA ILE A 82 -1.93 1.94 1.09
C ILE A 82 -2.16 0.43 1.19
N ILE A 83 -3.38 0.00 1.50
CA ILE A 83 -3.77 -1.42 1.47
C ILE A 83 -4.56 -1.70 0.19
N ILE A 84 -3.96 -2.50 -0.70
CA ILE A 84 -4.56 -2.88 -1.99
C ILE A 84 -5.90 -3.62 -1.76
N GLY A 85 -6.94 -3.17 -2.43
CA GLY A 85 -8.28 -3.75 -2.36
C GLY A 85 -9.11 -3.34 -1.14
N GLN A 86 -8.65 -2.36 -0.35
CA GLN A 86 -9.41 -1.76 0.74
C GLN A 86 -9.70 -0.27 0.48
N THR A 87 -10.80 0.23 1.02
CA THR A 87 -11.01 1.67 1.21
C THR A 87 -10.42 2.08 2.55
N GLN A 88 -9.80 3.26 2.62
CA GLN A 88 -9.14 3.77 3.81
C GLN A 88 -9.64 5.19 4.11
N ALA A 89 -9.95 5.45 5.37
CA ALA A 89 -10.42 6.73 5.90
C ALA A 89 -9.26 7.73 6.11
N PRO A 90 -9.55 9.02 6.30
CA PRO A 90 -8.53 10.01 6.68
C PRO A 90 -7.74 9.59 7.92
N GLY A 91 -6.41 9.63 7.85
CA GLY A 91 -5.52 9.22 8.94
C GLY A 91 -5.06 7.76 8.88
N GLU A 92 -5.67 6.93 8.01
CA GLU A 92 -5.30 5.52 7.86
C GLU A 92 -4.08 5.36 6.94
N ILE A 93 -4.08 6.03 5.77
CA ILE A 93 -2.97 5.98 4.80
C ILE A 93 -1.77 6.75 5.31
N ASP A 94 -1.96 8.02 5.64
CA ASP A 94 -0.97 8.94 6.17
C ASP A 94 -1.46 9.62 7.44
N VAL A 95 -0.54 10.13 8.28
CA VAL A 95 -0.92 10.98 9.40
C VAL A 95 -1.42 12.32 8.87
N PRO A 96 -2.31 13.03 9.60
CA PRO A 96 -2.71 14.37 9.22
C PRO A 96 -1.51 15.30 9.04
N TRP A 97 -1.45 15.97 7.89
CA TRP A 97 -0.44 16.94 7.52
C TRP A 97 -1.01 18.37 7.53
N ASP A 98 -0.13 19.38 7.49
CA ASP A 98 -0.52 20.79 7.41
C ASP A 98 -0.16 21.35 6.05
N TYR A 99 -1.13 21.99 5.38
CA TYR A 99 -0.97 22.62 4.09
C TYR A 99 -1.77 23.92 4.07
N PHE A 100 -1.08 25.04 3.85
CA PHE A 100 -1.62 26.39 4.03
C PHE A 100 -2.34 26.60 5.37
N SER A 101 -1.75 26.12 6.48
CA SER A 101 -2.32 26.21 7.83
C SER A 101 -3.66 25.52 8.02
N ASN A 102 -3.98 24.57 7.15
CA ASN A 102 -5.16 23.71 7.25
C ASN A 102 -4.70 22.26 7.33
N THR A 103 -5.35 21.50 8.20
CA THR A 103 -5.13 20.07 8.33
C THR A 103 -5.73 19.33 7.14
N GLY A 104 -4.99 18.38 6.59
CA GLY A 104 -5.51 17.41 5.62
C GLY A 104 -4.92 16.01 5.82
N ALA A 105 -5.49 15.04 5.09
CA ALA A 105 -5.02 13.66 5.01
C ALA A 105 -5.49 13.02 3.69
N HIS A 106 -4.77 12.02 3.20
CA HIS A 106 -5.21 11.23 2.06
C HIS A 106 -6.20 10.14 2.49
N MET A 107 -7.12 9.80 1.58
CA MET A 107 -8.10 8.74 1.80
C MET A 107 -8.54 8.11 0.47
N THR A 108 -9.26 6.99 0.56
CA THR A 108 -9.84 6.33 -0.62
C THR A 108 -11.33 6.07 -0.45
N THR A 109 -12.14 6.47 -1.44
CA THR A 109 -13.59 6.21 -1.49
C THR A 109 -13.95 4.98 -2.30
N SER A 110 -13.03 4.51 -3.15
CA SER A 110 -13.05 3.20 -3.81
C SER A 110 -11.70 2.51 -3.61
N PRO A 111 -11.64 1.17 -3.53
CA PRO A 111 -10.39 0.47 -3.31
C PRO A 111 -9.35 0.70 -4.41
N VAL A 112 -8.09 0.87 -4.01
CA VAL A 112 -6.97 0.84 -4.96
C VAL A 112 -6.79 -0.59 -5.45
N THR A 113 -6.80 -0.81 -6.77
CA THR A 113 -6.65 -2.16 -7.36
C THR A 113 -5.56 -2.21 -8.41
N VAL A 114 -5.01 -3.40 -8.68
CA VAL A 114 -4.00 -3.58 -9.73
C VAL A 114 -4.71 -3.68 -11.08
N VAL A 115 -4.39 -2.76 -11.98
CA VAL A 115 -4.91 -2.74 -13.36
C VAL A 115 -4.03 -3.58 -14.28
N ASN A 116 -2.72 -3.44 -14.11
CA ASN A 116 -1.71 -4.09 -14.93
C ASN A 116 -0.56 -4.59 -14.05
N ASP A 117 -0.18 -5.84 -14.22
CA ASP A 117 0.85 -6.56 -13.45
C ASP A 117 2.03 -7.02 -14.34
N LEU A 118 2.39 -6.23 -15.36
CA LEU A 118 3.48 -6.56 -16.29
C LEU A 118 4.82 -6.00 -15.81
N ASP A 119 5.85 -6.84 -15.76
CA ASP A 119 7.23 -6.47 -15.40
C ASP A 119 7.35 -5.72 -14.05
N ALA A 120 8.37 -4.88 -13.90
CA ALA A 120 8.66 -4.13 -12.68
C ALA A 120 7.81 -2.88 -12.49
N THR A 121 7.16 -2.40 -13.56
CA THR A 121 6.33 -1.21 -13.56
C THR A 121 4.87 -1.61 -13.77
N LYS A 122 4.06 -1.38 -12.75
CA LYS A 122 2.67 -1.81 -12.68
C LYS A 122 1.76 -0.58 -12.60
N GLU A 123 0.50 -0.76 -12.96
CA GLU A 123 -0.49 0.32 -12.90
C GLU A 123 -1.55 -0.01 -11.85
N LEU A 124 -1.86 0.99 -11.03
CA LEU A 124 -2.87 0.92 -9.99
C LEU A 124 -4.04 1.84 -10.33
N ASP A 125 -5.25 1.37 -10.10
CA ASP A 125 -6.48 2.14 -10.20
C ASP A 125 -6.60 3.04 -8.96
N PHE A 126 -6.46 4.33 -9.19
CA PHE A 126 -6.58 5.41 -8.22
C PHE A 126 -7.88 6.21 -8.43
N THR A 127 -8.88 5.70 -9.16
CA THR A 127 -10.15 6.41 -9.37
C THR A 127 -10.93 6.72 -8.08
N GLY A 128 -10.61 6.02 -7.00
CA GLY A 128 -11.10 6.29 -5.65
C GLY A 128 -10.20 7.18 -4.79
N TRP A 129 -9.12 7.75 -5.32
CA TRP A 129 -8.16 8.56 -4.56
C TRP A 129 -8.75 9.94 -4.22
N ASN A 130 -8.64 10.35 -2.96
CA ASN A 130 -9.17 11.62 -2.47
C ASN A 130 -8.25 12.22 -1.40
N MET A 131 -8.47 13.51 -1.15
CA MET A 131 -7.83 14.26 -0.08
C MET A 131 -8.92 14.89 0.78
N ASP A 132 -8.91 14.63 2.10
CA ASP A 132 -9.67 15.45 3.05
C ASP A 132 -8.80 16.66 3.40
N TRP A 133 -9.32 17.86 3.17
CA TRP A 133 -8.61 19.09 3.50
C TRP A 133 -9.57 20.07 4.17
N ASN A 134 -9.34 20.34 5.46
CA ASN A 134 -10.21 21.15 6.30
C ASN A 134 -11.69 20.68 6.27
N GLY A 135 -11.92 19.36 6.16
CA GLY A 135 -13.25 18.76 6.06
C GLY A 135 -13.92 18.88 4.68
N PHE A 136 -13.21 19.39 3.67
CA PHE A 136 -13.62 19.28 2.27
C PHE A 136 -13.01 18.02 1.67
N LEU A 137 -13.85 17.22 1.01
CA LEU A 137 -13.40 16.09 0.21
C LEU A 137 -13.04 16.57 -1.19
N ILE A 138 -11.76 16.51 -1.53
CA ILE A 138 -11.23 16.87 -2.84
C ILE A 138 -11.05 15.58 -3.65
N PRO A 139 -11.82 15.37 -4.74
CA PRO A 139 -11.71 14.18 -5.55
C PRO A 139 -10.46 14.28 -6.42
N LEU A 140 -9.54 13.34 -6.25
CA LEU A 140 -8.29 13.25 -7.00
C LEU A 140 -8.23 11.91 -7.75
N GLY A 141 -9.38 11.38 -8.16
CA GLY A 141 -9.51 10.09 -8.86
C GLY A 141 -9.37 10.17 -10.37
N GLY A 142 -8.89 11.29 -10.90
CA GLY A 142 -8.87 11.57 -12.33
C GLY A 142 -10.05 12.44 -12.81
N ASP A 143 -9.82 13.14 -13.91
CA ASP A 143 -10.76 14.04 -14.59
C ASP A 143 -10.39 14.13 -16.08
N ASP A 144 -10.42 13.00 -16.77
CA ASP A 144 -10.02 12.86 -18.18
C ASP A 144 -10.80 13.78 -19.14
N ALA A 145 -12.00 14.19 -18.74
CA ALA A 145 -12.87 15.10 -19.48
C ALA A 145 -12.32 16.53 -19.53
N ASN A 146 -11.71 17.02 -18.44
CA ASN A 146 -11.12 18.36 -18.37
C ASN A 146 -9.60 18.33 -18.57
N PHE A 147 -8.94 17.25 -18.14
CA PHE A 147 -7.50 17.06 -18.17
C PHE A 147 -7.18 15.66 -18.68
N ALA A 148 -6.86 15.54 -19.97
CA ALA A 148 -6.64 14.23 -20.62
C ALA A 148 -5.52 13.37 -20.00
N VAL A 149 -4.66 13.96 -19.16
CA VAL A 149 -3.59 13.27 -18.42
C VAL A 149 -4.08 12.63 -17.11
N ASP A 150 -5.24 13.05 -16.61
CA ASP A 150 -5.81 12.64 -15.33
C ASP A 150 -6.62 11.35 -15.48
N THR A 151 -5.95 10.26 -15.83
CA THR A 151 -6.59 8.97 -16.12
C THR A 151 -7.07 8.21 -14.89
N GLY A 152 -6.72 8.68 -13.68
CA GLY A 152 -6.95 7.94 -12.45
C GLY A 152 -6.02 6.73 -12.28
N LEU A 153 -4.91 6.66 -13.03
CA LEU A 153 -3.94 5.57 -12.93
C LEU A 153 -2.64 6.04 -12.28
N ALA A 154 -2.22 5.35 -11.22
CA ALA A 154 -0.90 5.52 -10.61
C ALA A 154 0.10 4.49 -11.15
N THR A 155 1.36 4.90 -11.25
CA THR A 155 2.46 4.02 -11.66
C THR A 155 3.25 3.60 -10.43
N ILE A 156 3.39 2.29 -10.22
CA ILE A 156 4.28 1.74 -9.19
C ILE A 156 5.45 1.01 -9.86
N THR A 157 6.68 1.33 -9.48
CA THR A 157 7.91 0.71 -9.94
C THR A 157 8.60 0.01 -8.77
N CYS A 158 8.75 -1.31 -8.86
CA CYS A 158 9.42 -2.10 -7.84
C CYS A 158 10.89 -2.36 -8.17
N ALA A 159 11.65 -2.77 -7.15
CA ALA A 159 13.05 -3.17 -7.32
C ALA A 159 13.23 -4.34 -8.30
N THR A 160 12.25 -5.25 -8.38
CA THR A 160 12.25 -6.37 -9.34
C THR A 160 10.90 -6.48 -10.05
N SER A 161 10.85 -7.28 -11.12
CA SER A 161 9.60 -7.57 -11.85
C SER A 161 8.54 -8.30 -11.02
N ALA A 162 8.95 -8.89 -9.89
CA ALA A 162 8.07 -9.69 -9.05
C ALA A 162 7.36 -8.87 -7.97
N CYS A 163 7.75 -7.61 -7.70
CA CYS A 163 7.26 -6.80 -6.57
C CYS A 163 7.03 -7.63 -5.29
N ALA A 164 8.00 -8.47 -4.94
CA ALA A 164 7.82 -9.42 -3.86
C ALA A 164 7.74 -8.71 -2.50
N ASN A 165 7.23 -9.43 -1.49
CA ASN A 165 7.25 -8.94 -0.11
C ASN A 165 8.67 -8.54 0.32
N ASN A 166 8.76 -7.39 0.97
CA ASN A 166 9.97 -6.67 1.40
C ASN A 166 10.81 -6.06 0.27
N GLU A 167 10.32 -6.02 -0.97
CA GLU A 167 10.95 -5.23 -2.02
C GLU A 167 10.63 -3.75 -1.87
N SER A 168 11.57 -2.91 -2.27
CA SER A 168 11.34 -1.47 -2.34
C SER A 168 10.49 -1.11 -3.56
N PHE A 169 9.69 -0.07 -3.43
CA PHE A 169 8.90 0.50 -4.52
C PHE A 169 9.01 2.03 -4.55
N ILE A 170 8.74 2.58 -5.73
CA ILE A 170 8.41 3.99 -5.96
C ILE A 170 7.02 4.01 -6.59
N LEU A 171 6.11 4.83 -6.07
CA LEU A 171 4.79 5.06 -6.63
C LEU A 171 4.65 6.54 -6.97
N ASP A 172 4.34 6.81 -8.22
CA ASP A 172 4.08 8.15 -8.74
C ASP A 172 2.63 8.23 -9.23
N TYR A 173 1.95 9.30 -8.84
CA TYR A 173 0.59 9.59 -9.29
C TYR A 173 0.43 11.10 -9.55
N SER A 174 -0.36 11.45 -10.57
CA SER A 174 -0.67 12.84 -10.91
C SER A 174 -2.16 12.99 -11.22
N ALA A 175 -2.72 14.11 -10.81
CA ALA A 175 -4.09 14.52 -11.10
C ALA A 175 -4.19 16.05 -11.07
N HIS A 176 -5.35 16.61 -11.41
CA HIS A 176 -5.71 17.98 -11.09
C HIS A 176 -6.88 17.99 -10.12
N ILE A 177 -6.95 19.03 -9.31
CA ILE A 177 -8.13 19.31 -8.51
C ILE A 177 -9.28 19.67 -9.48
N PRO A 178 -10.48 19.08 -9.36
CA PRO A 178 -11.56 19.32 -10.32
C PRO A 178 -11.91 20.79 -10.48
N LEU A 179 -12.23 21.19 -11.71
CA LEU A 179 -12.64 22.56 -12.00
C LEU A 179 -13.88 22.95 -11.16
N GLY A 180 -13.78 24.06 -10.43
CA GLY A 180 -14.86 24.56 -9.58
C GLY A 180 -15.01 23.86 -8.23
N ASP A 181 -14.00 23.09 -7.80
CA ASP A 181 -13.98 22.49 -6.46
C ASP A 181 -14.11 23.54 -5.34
N ALA A 182 -14.82 23.16 -4.27
CA ALA A 182 -15.17 24.06 -3.17
C ALA A 182 -13.97 24.53 -2.33
N SER A 183 -12.83 23.85 -2.42
CA SER A 183 -11.58 24.28 -1.79
C SER A 183 -11.04 25.60 -2.36
N GLY A 184 -11.45 25.96 -3.59
CA GLY A 184 -10.93 27.12 -4.31
C GLY A 184 -9.67 26.83 -5.13
N PHE A 185 -9.20 25.58 -5.14
CA PHE A 185 -7.99 25.14 -5.87
C PHE A 185 -8.29 24.46 -7.21
N GLY A 186 -9.49 24.64 -7.76
CA GLY A 186 -9.89 23.99 -9.02
C GLY A 186 -8.92 24.25 -10.18
N GLY A 187 -8.43 23.17 -10.79
CA GLY A 187 -7.49 23.16 -11.90
C GLY A 187 -6.01 23.17 -11.51
N ILE A 188 -5.68 23.18 -10.22
CA ILE A 188 -4.29 23.06 -9.76
C ILE A 188 -3.81 21.62 -9.94
N ALA A 189 -2.62 21.47 -10.52
CA ALA A 189 -1.97 20.18 -10.67
C ALA A 189 -1.53 19.65 -9.30
N TYR A 190 -1.75 18.36 -9.08
CA TYR A 190 -1.40 17.59 -7.90
C TYR A 190 -0.50 16.43 -8.32
N ALA A 191 0.55 16.17 -7.55
CA ALA A 191 1.36 14.97 -7.71
C ALA A 191 1.65 14.32 -6.35
N LEU A 192 1.67 13.00 -6.33
CA LEU A 192 2.00 12.17 -5.19
C LEU A 192 3.23 11.34 -5.54
N HIS A 193 4.18 11.32 -4.63
CA HIS A 193 5.36 10.47 -4.69
C HIS A 193 5.48 9.68 -3.38
N LEU A 194 5.41 8.36 -3.48
CA LEU A 194 5.65 7.46 -2.36
C LEU A 194 6.87 6.59 -2.66
N GLU A 195 7.76 6.46 -1.69
CA GLU A 195 8.79 5.43 -1.70
C GLU A 195 8.68 4.58 -0.44
N GLY A 196 9.00 3.29 -0.53
CA GLY A 196 8.92 2.42 0.64
C GLY A 196 9.07 0.95 0.31
N THR A 197 8.41 0.09 1.08
CA THR A 197 8.50 -1.38 0.96
C THR A 197 7.13 -2.06 0.90
N ILE A 198 7.06 -3.15 0.13
CA ILE A 198 5.86 -3.96 0.02
C ILE A 198 5.81 -4.93 1.21
N SER A 199 4.69 -5.03 1.90
CA SER A 199 4.47 -6.01 2.95
C SER A 199 3.15 -6.74 2.74
N ALA A 200 3.13 -8.04 2.97
CA ALA A 200 1.86 -8.74 3.14
C ALA A 200 1.19 -8.22 4.43
N VAL A 201 -0.09 -7.85 4.38
CA VAL A 201 -0.83 -7.60 5.61
C VAL A 201 -0.87 -8.92 6.39
N PRO A 202 -0.42 -8.97 7.65
CA PRO A 202 -0.50 -10.18 8.44
C PRO A 202 -1.95 -10.64 8.52
N VAL A 203 -2.27 -11.73 7.84
CA VAL A 203 -3.61 -12.32 7.94
C VAL A 203 -3.85 -12.59 9.42
N PRO A 204 -4.91 -12.02 10.03
CA PRO A 204 -5.10 -12.10 11.46
C PRO A 204 -4.99 -13.56 11.92
N ALA A 205 -4.27 -13.79 13.03
CA ALA A 205 -4.06 -15.13 13.59
C ALA A 205 -5.36 -15.93 13.75
N ALA A 206 -6.49 -15.21 13.86
CA ALA A 206 -7.84 -15.77 13.80
C ALA A 206 -8.05 -16.73 12.63
N VAL A 207 -7.62 -16.43 11.40
CA VAL A 207 -7.83 -17.34 10.25
C VAL A 207 -7.13 -18.68 10.45
N TRP A 208 -5.91 -18.66 11.00
CA TRP A 208 -5.18 -19.88 11.36
C TRP A 208 -5.82 -20.63 12.54
N LEU A 209 -6.34 -19.90 13.53
CA LEU A 209 -7.05 -20.49 14.68
C LEU A 209 -8.39 -21.10 14.25
N PHE A 210 -9.11 -20.48 13.33
CA PHE A 210 -10.35 -21.03 12.78
C PHE A 210 -10.08 -22.25 11.91
N GLY A 211 -9.05 -22.21 11.05
CA GLY A 211 -8.67 -23.36 10.23
C GLY A 211 -8.25 -24.57 11.08
N SER A 212 -7.38 -24.36 12.06
CA SER A 212 -6.92 -25.42 12.97
C SER A 212 -8.02 -25.90 13.93
N GLY A 213 -8.85 -24.98 14.44
CA GLY A 213 -10.01 -25.29 15.29
C GLY A 213 -11.05 -26.15 14.57
N LEU A 214 -11.36 -25.84 13.31
CA LEU A 214 -12.30 -26.62 12.51
C LEU A 214 -11.79 -28.03 12.22
N LEU A 215 -10.51 -28.18 11.86
CA LEU A 215 -9.88 -29.50 11.68
C LEU A 215 -9.89 -30.31 12.98
N GLY A 216 -9.63 -29.65 14.12
CA GLY A 216 -9.75 -30.26 15.45
C GLY A 216 -11.15 -30.78 15.72
N LEU A 217 -12.19 -29.99 15.43
CA LEU A 217 -13.60 -30.37 15.60
C LEU A 217 -13.99 -31.57 14.71
N LEU A 218 -13.55 -31.59 13.44
CA LEU A 218 -13.79 -32.73 12.54
C LEU A 218 -13.13 -34.02 13.05
N GLY A 219 -11.95 -33.91 13.67
CA GLY A 219 -11.29 -35.02 14.35
C GLY A 219 -12.11 -35.60 15.52
N VAL A 220 -12.74 -34.73 16.32
CA VAL A 220 -13.59 -35.14 17.46
C VAL A 220 -14.86 -35.84 16.99
N VAL A 221 -15.49 -35.37 15.91
CA VAL A 221 -16.73 -35.97 15.38
C VAL A 221 -16.51 -37.41 14.89
N LYS A 222 -15.36 -37.71 14.27
CA LYS A 222 -15.05 -39.08 13.82
C LYS A 222 -14.89 -40.08 14.96
N ARG A 223 -14.48 -39.63 16.16
CA ARG A 223 -14.29 -40.52 17.32
C ARG A 223 -15.60 -41.06 17.90
N LYS A 224 -16.74 -40.41 17.66
CA LYS A 224 -18.04 -40.84 18.22
C LYS A 224 -18.70 -42.03 17.51
N LYS A 225 -18.15 -42.54 16.40
CA LYS A 225 -18.70 -43.69 15.64
C LYS A 225 -18.07 -45.05 15.95
N VAL A 226 -17.20 -45.16 16.96
CA VAL A 226 -16.48 -46.42 17.30
C VAL A 226 -16.95 -47.04 18.64
N THR A 227 -18.20 -46.80 19.04
CA THR A 227 -18.88 -47.50 20.15
C THR A 227 -20.31 -47.75 19.74
#